data_AF-A0A7Y2BJM4-F1
#
_entry.id   AF-A0A7Y2BJM4-F1
#
_cell.length_a   1.000
_cell.length_b   1.000
_cell.length_c   1.000
_cell.angle_alpha   90.00
_cell.angle_beta   90.00
_cell.angle_gamma   90.00
#
_symmetry.space_group_name_H-M   'P 1'
#
loop_
_entity.id
_entity.type
_entity.pdbx_description
1 polymer ?
#
loop_
_entity_poly.entity_id
_entity_poly.type
_entity_poly.pdbx_seq_one_letter_code
_entity_poly.pdbx_strand_id
1 'polypeptide(L)' 'MRQDSESGDEYIAVDRRGRPVLLNPFTNKGTAFTPEERDTLNLHGLVPPMSCTIEQQLARTYENFQSKDTNIQKFIYLA' A
#
# COMPACT_ATOMS: atom_id res chain seq x y z
N MET A 1 17.69 5.09 -4.26
CA MET A 1 16.90 6.02 -3.45
C MET A 1 17.25 7.43 -3.90
N ARG A 2 16.27 8.33 -3.98
CA ARG A 2 16.50 9.78 -4.16
C ARG A 2 16.24 10.46 -2.82
N GLN A 3 16.81 11.63 -2.59
CA GLN A 3 16.56 12.41 -1.37
C GLN A 3 15.53 13.48 -1.64
N ASP A 4 14.58 13.62 -0.71
CA ASP A 4 13.63 14.72 -0.72
C ASP A 4 14.36 16.02 -0.38
N SER A 5 14.18 17.05 -1.20
CA SER A 5 14.89 18.31 -1.06
C SER A 5 14.41 19.16 0.13
N GLU A 6 13.21 18.88 0.64
CA GLU A 6 12.61 19.62 1.75
C GLU A 6 12.84 18.92 3.09
N SER A 7 12.64 17.60 3.16
CA SER A 7 12.80 16.84 4.41
C SER A 7 14.18 16.20 4.59
N GLY A 8 14.93 16.00 3.50
CA GLY A 8 16.20 15.26 3.50
C GLY A 8 16.04 13.74 3.60
N ASP A 9 14.81 13.24 3.67
CA ASP A 9 14.54 11.81 3.76
C ASP A 9 14.80 11.09 2.43
N GLU A 10 15.23 9.83 2.53
CA GLU A 10 15.30 8.96 1.36
C GLU A 10 13.89 8.52 0.93
N TYR A 11 13.60 8.64 -0.36
CA TYR A 11 12.37 8.15 -0.96
C TYR A 11 12.62 7.21 -2.14
N ILE A 12 11.62 6.37 -2.39
CA ILE A 12 11.54 5.49 -3.55
C ILE A 12 10.89 6.27 -4.68
N ALA A 13 11.68 6.59 -5.71
CA ALA A 13 11.14 7.17 -6.92
C ALA A 13 10.30 6.14 -7.71
N VAL A 14 9.10 6.54 -8.11
CA VAL A 14 8.17 5.69 -8.87
C VAL A 14 8.11 6.14 -10.33
N ASP A 15 8.83 5.44 -11.19
CA ASP A 15 8.88 5.73 -12.64
C ASP A 15 7.77 5.01 -13.44
N ARG A 16 7.03 4.09 -12.82
CA ARG A 16 5.92 3.33 -13.44
C ARG A 16 4.56 3.96 -13.13
N ARG A 17 3.53 3.62 -13.92
CA ARG A 17 2.15 4.11 -13.79
C ARG A 17 1.16 2.96 -13.96
N GLY A 18 -0.02 3.06 -13.36
CA GLY A 18 -1.09 2.06 -13.45
C GLY A 18 -0.76 0.74 -12.75
N ARG A 19 -1.25 -0.37 -13.31
CA ARG A 19 -1.11 -1.72 -12.73
C ARG A 19 0.31 -2.10 -12.27
N PRO A 20 1.39 -1.79 -13.01
CA PRO A 20 2.76 -2.05 -12.55
C PRO A 20 3.11 -1.47 -11.17
N VAL A 21 2.52 -0.34 -10.77
CA VAL A 21 2.71 0.25 -9.43
C VAL A 21 2.09 -0.63 -8.35
N LEU A 22 0.95 -1.24 -8.65
CA LEU A 22 0.22 -2.12 -7.73
C LEU A 22 0.86 -3.52 -7.61
N LEU A 23 1.55 -3.97 -8.65
CA LEU A 23 2.22 -5.27 -8.68
C LEU A 23 3.57 -5.28 -7.95
N ASN A 24 4.13 -4.12 -7.62
CA ASN A 24 5.38 -4.01 -6.89
C ASN A 24 5.10 -3.73 -5.40
N PRO A 25 5.42 -4.66 -4.48
CA PRO A 25 5.21 -4.49 -3.04
C PRO A 25 5.89 -3.26 -2.43
N PHE A 26 7.00 -2.79 -3.00
CA PHE A 26 7.73 -1.61 -2.51
C PHE A 26 7.05 -0.29 -2.85
N THR A 27 6.15 -0.26 -3.84
CA THR A 27 5.45 0.95 -4.27
C THR A 27 3.95 0.90 -4.00
N ASN A 28 3.39 -0.29 -3.79
CA ASN A 28 1.96 -0.48 -3.59
C ASN A 28 1.52 -0.08 -2.17
N LYS A 29 0.72 0.97 -2.07
CA LYS A 29 0.09 1.42 -0.81
C LYS A 29 -1.34 0.89 -0.64
N GLY A 30 -1.84 0.08 -1.58
CA GLY A 30 -3.20 -0.43 -1.60
C GLY A 30 -4.23 0.71 -1.59
N THR A 31 -5.10 0.75 -0.59
CA THR A 31 -6.09 1.82 -0.45
C THR A 31 -5.53 3.10 0.18
N ALA A 32 -4.26 3.14 0.59
CA ALA A 32 -3.66 4.29 1.25
C ALA A 32 -3.10 5.34 0.27
N PHE A 33 -3.19 5.12 -1.04
CA PHE A 33 -2.87 6.16 -2.01
C PHE A 33 -3.79 7.38 -1.83
N THR A 34 -3.20 8.56 -1.72
CA THR A 34 -3.95 9.83 -1.67
C THR A 34 -4.62 10.12 -3.02
N PRO A 35 -5.62 11.01 -3.08
CA PRO A 35 -6.21 11.42 -4.36
C PRO A 35 -5.16 11.89 -5.39
N GLU A 36 -4.20 12.70 -4.95
CA GLU A 36 -3.14 13.27 -5.79
C GLU A 36 -2.19 12.19 -6.31
N GLU A 37 -1.86 11.20 -5.48
CA GLU A 37 -1.07 10.04 -5.90
C GLU A 37 -1.83 9.19 -6.92
N ARG A 38 -3.14 9.00 -6.75
CA ARG A 38 -3.98 8.23 -7.68
C ARG A 38 -4.07 8.90 -9.05
N ASP A 39 -4.18 10.24 -9.07
CA ASP A 39 -4.08 11.04 -10.30
C ASP A 39 -2.70 10.86 -10.94
N THR A 40 -1.64 11.16 -10.20
CA THR A 40 -0.27 11.17 -10.71
C THR A 40 0.21 9.81 -11.18
N LEU A 41 -0.25 8.73 -10.52
CA LEU A 41 0.14 7.35 -10.80
C LEU A 41 -0.84 6.61 -11.71
N ASN A 42 -1.91 7.25 -12.22
CA ASN A 42 -2.96 6.66 -13.05
C ASN A 42 -3.63 5.43 -12.41
N LEU A 43 -4.08 5.55 -11.16
CA LEU A 43 -4.66 4.47 -10.37
C LEU A 43 -6.19 4.51 -10.26
N HIS A 44 -6.83 5.54 -10.81
CA HIS A 44 -8.29 5.63 -10.83
C HIS A 44 -8.93 4.41 -11.51
N GLY A 45 -9.92 3.82 -10.85
CA GLY A 45 -10.58 2.59 -11.29
C GLY A 45 -9.77 1.30 -11.07
N LEU A 46 -8.51 1.37 -10.64
CA LEU A 46 -7.69 0.20 -10.30
C LEU A 46 -7.65 -0.10 -8.80
N VAL A 47 -7.93 0.91 -7.97
CA VAL A 47 -8.07 0.77 -6.51
C VAL A 47 -9.47 1.20 -6.06
N PRO A 48 -9.97 0.67 -4.93
CA PRO A 48 -11.23 1.14 -4.35
C PRO A 48 -11.25 2.67 -4.14
N PRO A 49 -12.40 3.34 -4.31
CA PRO A 49 -12.49 4.79 -4.25
C PRO A 49 -12.17 5.35 -2.86
N MET A 50 -12.47 4.60 -1.79
CA MET A 50 -12.16 5.00 -0.42
C MET A 50 -10.64 4.98 -0.17
N SER A 51 -10.09 6.06 0.37
CA SER A 51 -8.74 6.07 0.93
C SER A 51 -8.77 5.58 2.38
N CYS A 52 -7.80 4.75 2.79
CA CYS A 52 -7.65 4.32 4.18
C CYS A 52 -6.26 4.68 4.69
N THR A 53 -6.15 5.09 5.94
CA THR A 53 -4.85 5.32 6.57
C THR A 53 -4.12 4.00 6.84
N ILE A 54 -2.82 4.07 7.09
CA ILE A 54 -2.02 2.88 7.42
C ILE A 54 -2.50 2.22 8.73
N GLU A 55 -2.96 3.02 9.69
CA GLU A 55 -3.51 2.53 10.96
C GLU A 55 -4.80 1.75 10.74
N GLN A 56 -5.69 2.22 9.85
CA GLN A 56 -6.91 1.50 9.49
C GLN A 56 -6.63 0.21 8.72
N GLN A 57 -5.61 0.22 7.86
CA GLN A 57 -5.14 -1.00 7.19
C GLN A 57 -4.58 -1.99 8.22
N LEU A 58 -3.74 -1.54 9.14
CA LEU A 58 -3.17 -2.36 10.21
C LEU A 58 -4.26 -2.99 11.09
N ALA A 59 -5.23 -2.21 11.55
CA ALA A 59 -6.31 -2.69 12.40
C ALA A 59 -7.09 -3.83 11.74
N ARG A 60 -7.51 -3.66 10.48
CA ARG A 60 -8.21 -4.70 9.71
C ARG A 60 -7.34 -5.92 9.45
N THR A 61 -6.07 -5.71 9.13
CA THR A 61 -5.13 -6.81 8.88
C THR A 61 -4.91 -7.63 10.15
N TYR A 62 -4.78 -6.98 11.30
CA TYR A 62 -4.59 -7.64 12.58
C TYR A 62 -5.84 -8.40 13.04
N GLU A 63 -7.02 -7.82 12.86
CA GLU A 63 -8.30 -8.50 13.12
C GLU A 63 -8.42 -9.79 12.28
N ASN A 64 -8.12 -9.72 10.99
CA ASN A 64 -8.12 -10.86 10.08
C ASN A 64 -7.06 -11.91 10.41
N PHE A 65 -5.91 -11.49 10.95
CA PHE A 65 -4.88 -12.39 11.45
C PHE A 65 -5.35 -13.13 12.71
N GLN A 66 -6.00 -12.42 13.62
CA GLN A 66 -6.50 -12.97 14.88
C GLN A 66 -7.68 -13.94 14.66
N SER A 67 -8.45 -13.77 13.60
CA SER A 67 -9.54 -14.69 13.23
C SER A 67 -9.09 -16.01 12.60
N LYS A 68 -7.77 -16.24 12.42
CA LYS A 68 -7.24 -17.52 11.92
C LYS A 68 -7.11 -18.53 13.06
N ASP A 69 -7.68 -19.72 12.87
CA ASP A 69 -7.76 -20.78 13.89
C ASP A 69 -6.40 -21.45 14.19
N THR A 70 -5.52 -21.50 13.20
CA THR A 70 -4.25 -22.24 13.30
C THR A 70 -3.05 -21.38 12.94
N ASN A 71 -1.89 -21.73 13.49
CA ASN A 71 -0.63 -21.03 13.19
C ASN A 71 -0.24 -21.13 11.71
N ILE A 72 -0.58 -22.22 11.03
CA ILE A 72 -0.31 -22.35 9.59
C ILE A 72 -1.17 -21.39 8.76
N GLN A 73 -2.43 -21.18 9.13
CA GLN A 73 -3.29 -20.18 8.48
C GLN A 73 -2.81 -18.75 8.75
N LYS A 74 -2.31 -18.48 9.95
CA LYS A 74 -1.67 -17.20 10.31
C LYS A 74 -0.42 -16.94 9.48
N PHE A 75 0.42 -17.96 9.29
CA PHE A 75 1.59 -17.90 8.42
C PHE A 75 1.20 -17.61 6.97
N ILE A 76 0.24 -18.37 6.41
CA ILE A 76 -0.25 -18.17 5.03
C ILE A 76 -0.84 -16.77 4.86
N TYR A 77 -1.50 -16.21 5.87
CA TYR A 77 -2.09 -14.88 5.81
C TYR A 77 -1.05 -13.75 5.76
N LEU A 78 0.12 -13.93 6.38
CA LEU A 78 1.20 -12.93 6.41
C LEU A 78 2.27 -13.11 5.32
N ALA A 79 2.26 -14.26 4.63
CA ALA A 79 3.19 -14.59 3.55
C ALA A 79 2.86 -13.84 2.26
#